data_AF-A0A2N1RID4-F1
#
_entry.id   AF-A0A2N1RID4-F1
#
_cell.length_a   1.000
_cell.length_b   1.000
_cell.length_c   1.000
_cell.angle_alpha   90.00
_cell.angle_beta   90.00
_cell.angle_gamma   90.00
#
_symmetry.space_group_name_H-M   'P 1'
#
loop_
_entity.id
_entity.type
_entity.pdbx_description
1 polymer ?
#
loop_
_entity_poly.entity_id
_entity_poly.type
_entity_poly.pdbx_seq_one_letter_code
_entity_poly.pdbx_strand_id
1 'polypeptide(L)'
;MKRLLALVMVLALTVSVVSAGLISLGVGGFALNDSFTSGSGSGAALADFGAYRIGAEARVGVLFAEASVSALYQNQESAEAVLEGLATLGFDFNIFNILHFGLGVGPYFGISETTEGFGLLTGDAENPSPAANLQEILDGSTVYIRAHGDFQLGKLSVGVTYQVPTSGYVIGGNPLALYPDWESARYGATAMFWIF
;
A
#
# COMPACT_ATOMS: atom_id res chain seq x y z
N MET A 1 -10.03 32.70 -2.82
CA MET A 1 -9.48 31.36 -3.11
C MET A 1 -9.28 30.51 -1.86
N LYS A 2 -8.48 30.92 -0.86
CA LYS A 2 -8.24 30.12 0.37
C LYS A 2 -9.51 29.68 1.13
N ARG A 3 -10.50 30.59 1.26
CA ARG A 3 -11.79 30.30 1.92
C ARG A 3 -12.68 29.34 1.12
N LEU A 4 -12.63 29.40 -0.21
CA LEU A 4 -13.35 28.47 -1.09
C LEU A 4 -12.71 27.07 -1.00
N LEU A 5 -11.39 26.99 -1.05
CA LEU A 5 -10.64 25.73 -0.90
C LEU A 5 -10.90 25.07 0.46
N ALA A 6 -10.89 25.86 1.54
CA ALA A 6 -11.22 25.38 2.87
C ALA A 6 -12.66 24.86 2.96
N LEU A 7 -13.61 25.57 2.34
CA LEU A 7 -15.02 25.17 2.34
C LEU A 7 -15.25 23.90 1.51
N VAL A 8 -14.55 23.74 0.38
CA VAL A 8 -14.55 22.51 -0.43
C VAL A 8 -13.94 21.35 0.34
N MET A 9 -12.82 21.56 1.05
CA MET A 9 -12.23 20.54 1.93
C MET A 9 -13.19 20.12 3.05
N VAL A 10 -13.79 21.07 3.74
CA VAL A 10 -14.77 20.78 4.81
C VAL A 10 -15.96 20.01 4.25
N LEU A 11 -16.49 20.41 3.09
CA LEU A 11 -17.62 19.74 2.47
C LEU A 11 -17.25 18.30 2.04
N ALA A 12 -16.08 18.11 1.42
CA ALA A 12 -15.58 16.80 1.04
C ALA A 12 -15.41 15.88 2.27
N LEU A 13 -14.77 16.39 3.33
CA LEU A 13 -14.61 15.67 4.60
C LEU A 13 -15.95 15.31 5.23
N THR A 14 -16.91 16.24 5.22
CA THR A 14 -18.23 16.01 5.83
C THR A 14 -19.02 14.96 5.04
N VAL A 15 -19.00 15.02 3.71
CA VAL A 15 -19.65 14.02 2.85
C VAL A 15 -19.00 12.65 3.03
N SER A 16 -17.68 12.57 3.12
CA SER A 16 -16.98 11.31 3.40
C SER A 16 -17.34 10.74 4.77
N VAL A 17 -17.43 11.56 5.82
CA VAL A 17 -17.82 11.12 7.17
C VAL A 17 -19.28 10.61 7.22
N VAL A 18 -20.19 11.23 6.46
CA VAL A 18 -21.62 10.83 6.45
C VAL A 18 -21.88 9.65 5.51
N SER A 19 -21.05 9.47 4.48
CA SER A 19 -21.16 8.39 3.49
C SER A 19 -20.48 7.10 3.92
N ALA A 20 -19.43 7.17 4.74
CA ALA A 20 -18.68 5.99 5.17
C ALA A 20 -19.44 5.21 6.26
N GLY A 21 -19.41 3.89 6.17
CA GLY A 21 -19.75 3.03 7.31
C GLY A 21 -18.80 3.34 8.48
N LEU A 22 -19.30 3.23 9.72
CA LEU A 22 -18.49 3.50 10.92
C LEU A 22 -17.22 2.63 10.95
N ILE A 23 -17.35 1.40 10.44
CA ILE A 23 -16.30 0.40 10.32
C ILE A 23 -16.42 -0.25 8.94
N SER A 24 -15.30 -0.43 8.25
CA SER A 24 -15.20 -1.24 7.04
C SER A 24 -14.11 -2.30 7.22
N LEU A 25 -14.34 -3.49 6.64
CA LEU A 25 -13.36 -4.58 6.65
C LEU A 25 -13.36 -5.25 5.29
N GLY A 26 -12.23 -5.15 4.58
CA GLY A 26 -12.02 -5.73 3.27
C GLY A 26 -10.90 -6.76 3.31
N VAL A 27 -11.09 -7.89 2.64
CA VAL A 27 -10.02 -8.87 2.35
C VAL A 27 -10.07 -9.27 0.88
N GLY A 28 -8.92 -9.47 0.26
CA GLY A 28 -8.90 -9.65 -1.18
C GLY A 28 -7.57 -10.06 -1.78
N GLY A 29 -7.60 -10.17 -3.11
CA GLY A 29 -6.41 -10.40 -3.92
C GLY A 29 -5.68 -9.09 -4.21
N PHE A 30 -4.36 -9.19 -4.19
CA PHE A 30 -3.45 -8.08 -4.45
C PHE A 30 -2.51 -8.47 -5.58
N ALA A 31 -2.28 -7.58 -6.54
CA ALA A 31 -1.28 -7.77 -7.57
C ALA A 31 -0.45 -6.51 -7.74
N LEU A 32 0.87 -6.65 -7.87
CA LEU A 32 1.80 -5.53 -8.03
C LEU A 32 2.75 -5.83 -9.19
N ASN A 33 2.99 -4.83 -10.02
CA ASN A 33 3.93 -4.87 -11.11
C ASN A 33 5.31 -4.36 -10.64
N ASP A 34 6.35 -5.15 -10.87
CA ASP A 34 7.71 -4.81 -10.47
C ASP A 34 8.46 -3.95 -11.49
N SER A 35 7.85 -3.70 -12.66
CA SER A 35 8.39 -2.78 -13.66
C SER A 35 8.21 -1.35 -13.16
N PHE A 36 9.33 -0.74 -12.81
CA PHE A 36 9.41 0.64 -12.37
C PHE A 36 8.92 1.62 -13.44
N THR A 37 8.30 2.72 -13.00
CA THR A 37 7.65 3.70 -13.91
C THR A 37 8.61 4.41 -14.88
N SER A 38 9.92 4.29 -14.68
CA SER A 38 10.95 5.03 -15.40
C SER A 38 11.40 4.40 -16.74
N GLY A 39 10.96 3.17 -17.07
CA GLY A 39 11.38 2.45 -18.28
C GLY A 39 10.24 2.10 -19.24
N SER A 40 10.20 2.75 -20.41
CA SER A 40 9.28 2.51 -21.54
C SER A 40 7.79 2.73 -21.26
N GLY A 41 7.32 3.95 -21.57
CA GLY A 41 5.91 4.33 -21.72
C GLY A 41 4.93 3.64 -20.77
N SER A 42 4.58 4.28 -19.65
CA SER A 42 3.70 3.82 -18.56
C SER A 42 2.51 2.91 -18.90
N GLY A 43 1.96 2.94 -20.12
CA GLY A 43 0.94 2.00 -20.59
C GLY A 43 1.44 0.59 -20.95
N ALA A 44 2.70 0.44 -21.39
CA ALA A 44 3.31 -0.85 -21.72
C ALA A 44 3.67 -1.65 -20.48
N ALA A 45 4.14 -0.99 -19.41
CA ALA A 45 4.40 -1.61 -18.12
C ALA A 45 3.12 -2.22 -17.50
N LEU A 46 1.98 -1.52 -17.56
CA LEU A 46 0.68 -2.05 -17.10
C LEU A 46 0.18 -3.24 -17.92
N ALA A 47 0.61 -3.37 -19.17
CA ALA A 47 0.23 -4.47 -20.06
C ALA A 47 1.19 -5.67 -19.99
N ASP A 48 2.30 -5.56 -19.26
CA ASP A 48 3.21 -6.68 -19.03
C ASP A 48 2.71 -7.54 -17.87
N PHE A 49 1.81 -8.47 -18.20
CA PHE A 49 1.25 -9.42 -17.25
C PHE A 49 2.29 -10.38 -16.65
N GLY A 50 3.47 -10.53 -17.29
CA GLY A 50 4.56 -11.36 -16.78
C GLY A 50 5.32 -10.72 -15.61
N ALA A 51 5.24 -9.40 -15.48
CA ALA A 51 5.88 -8.63 -14.41
C ALA A 51 5.01 -8.47 -13.15
N TYR A 52 3.81 -9.06 -13.12
CA TYR A 52 2.92 -9.01 -11.96
C TYR A 52 3.18 -10.15 -10.99
N ARG A 53 3.39 -9.80 -9.73
CA ARG A 53 3.30 -10.74 -8.60
C ARG A 53 1.94 -10.65 -7.95
N ILE A 54 1.51 -11.76 -7.37
CA ILE A 54 0.19 -11.92 -6.77
C ILE A 54 0.36 -12.19 -5.28
N GLY A 55 -0.59 -11.71 -4.50
CA GLY A 55 -0.74 -12.06 -3.11
C GLY A 55 -2.09 -11.61 -2.58
N ALA A 56 -2.10 -11.16 -1.33
CA ALA A 56 -3.31 -10.84 -0.60
C ALA A 56 -3.24 -9.45 0.03
N GLU A 57 -4.41 -8.87 0.25
CA GLU A 57 -4.56 -7.61 0.93
C GLU A 57 -5.71 -7.66 1.92
N ALA A 58 -5.53 -6.98 3.06
CA ALA A 58 -6.56 -6.71 4.04
C ALA A 58 -6.60 -5.21 4.37
N ARG A 59 -7.81 -4.67 4.54
CA ARG A 59 -8.06 -3.27 4.90
C ARG A 59 -9.08 -3.18 6.02
N VAL A 60 -8.81 -2.30 6.97
CA VAL A 60 -9.71 -1.98 8.08
C VAL A 60 -9.89 -0.48 8.12
N GLY A 61 -11.12 -0.02 7.91
CA GLY A 61 -11.49 1.38 8.03
C GLY A 61 -12.24 1.64 9.33
N VAL A 62 -11.96 2.77 9.96
CA VAL A 62 -12.79 3.38 11.01
C VAL A 62 -13.02 4.84 10.66
N LEU A 63 -14.26 5.19 10.32
CA LEU A 63 -14.61 6.49 9.73
C LEU A 63 -13.76 6.77 8.47
N PHE A 64 -12.87 7.76 8.53
CA PHE A 64 -11.95 8.13 7.45
C PHE A 64 -10.55 7.55 7.64
N ALA A 65 -10.26 6.90 8.77
CA ALA A 65 -8.94 6.31 9.00
C ALA A 65 -8.90 4.90 8.43
N GLU A 66 -7.81 4.55 7.75
CA GLU A 66 -7.61 3.22 7.19
C GLU A 66 -6.28 2.62 7.67
N ALA A 67 -6.33 1.36 8.08
CA ALA A 67 -5.17 0.50 8.23
C ALA A 67 -5.20 -0.56 7.13
N SER A 68 -4.12 -0.70 6.38
CA SER A 68 -4.00 -1.73 5.33
C SER A 68 -2.76 -2.58 5.51
N VAL A 69 -2.85 -3.85 5.12
CA VAL A 69 -1.70 -4.75 5.00
C VAL A 69 -1.82 -5.45 3.65
N SER A 70 -0.79 -5.32 2.81
CA SER A 70 -0.64 -6.07 1.57
C SER A 70 0.58 -6.97 1.65
N ALA A 71 0.48 -8.20 1.18
CA ALA A 71 1.60 -9.14 1.07
C ALA A 71 1.59 -9.80 -0.30
N LEU A 72 2.76 -9.92 -0.93
CA LEU A 72 3.01 -10.51 -2.24
C LEU A 72 3.88 -11.74 -2.08
N TYR A 73 3.59 -12.79 -2.84
CA TYR A 73 4.44 -13.98 -2.90
C TYR A 73 5.62 -13.75 -3.84
N GLN A 74 6.82 -14.07 -3.35
CA GLN A 74 8.08 -14.07 -4.09
C GLN A 74 8.39 -15.52 -4.50
N ASN A 75 8.44 -15.78 -5.81
CA ASN A 75 8.76 -17.11 -6.35
C ASN A 75 10.11 -17.14 -7.08
N GLN A 76 11.00 -16.18 -6.82
CA GLN A 76 12.32 -16.18 -7.41
C GLN A 76 13.27 -17.05 -6.58
N GLU A 77 14.01 -17.93 -7.25
CA GLU A 77 14.93 -18.91 -6.65
C GLU A 77 16.08 -18.24 -5.84
N SER A 78 16.24 -16.91 -5.96
CA SER A 78 17.23 -16.10 -5.25
C SER A 78 16.62 -15.01 -4.35
N ALA A 79 15.30 -15.00 -4.18
CA ALA A 79 14.65 -14.03 -3.31
C ALA A 79 14.92 -14.36 -1.84
N GLU A 80 15.41 -13.37 -1.09
CA GLU A 80 15.62 -13.51 0.36
C GLU A 80 14.28 -13.55 1.12
N ALA A 81 13.25 -12.89 0.60
CA ALA A 81 11.89 -12.92 1.13
C ALA A 81 11.02 -13.93 0.36
N VAL A 82 10.25 -14.75 1.06
CA VAL A 82 9.16 -15.59 0.49
C VAL A 82 7.87 -14.78 0.39
N LEU A 83 7.64 -13.88 1.34
CA LEU A 83 6.58 -12.88 1.28
C LEU A 83 7.17 -11.49 1.50
N GLU A 84 6.75 -10.54 0.70
CA GLU A 84 7.06 -9.13 0.92
C GLU A 84 5.77 -8.34 1.05
N GLY A 85 5.78 -7.27 1.83
CA GLY A 85 4.55 -6.56 2.11
C GLY A 85 4.74 -5.14 2.59
N LEU A 86 3.59 -4.49 2.73
CA LEU A 86 3.47 -3.13 3.21
C LEU A 86 2.34 -3.08 4.23
N ALA A 87 2.62 -2.49 5.39
CA ALA A 87 1.61 -2.16 6.38
C ALA A 87 1.45 -0.64 6.42
N THR A 88 0.26 -0.12 6.14
CA THR A 88 0.03 1.33 6.06
C THR A 88 -1.03 1.80 7.03
N LEU A 89 -0.87 3.03 7.51
CA LEU A 89 -1.92 3.80 8.16
C LEU A 89 -2.18 5.06 7.34
N GLY A 90 -3.45 5.43 7.19
CA GLY A 90 -3.83 6.46 6.26
C GLY A 90 -5.25 6.96 6.41
N PHE A 91 -5.67 7.64 5.35
CA PHE A 91 -7.01 8.17 5.18
C PHE A 91 -7.70 7.47 4.02
N ASP A 92 -8.95 7.06 4.20
CA ASP A 92 -9.85 6.61 3.15
C ASP A 92 -11.01 7.59 2.98
N PHE A 93 -11.33 7.85 1.72
CA PHE A 93 -12.41 8.71 1.29
C PHE A 93 -13.36 7.91 0.43
N ASN A 94 -14.50 7.60 1.02
CA ASN A 94 -15.60 6.95 0.34
C ASN A 94 -16.56 7.98 -0.25
N ILE A 95 -16.71 7.97 -1.58
CA ILE A 95 -17.60 8.81 -2.35
C ILE A 95 -18.80 7.96 -2.81
N PHE A 96 -19.93 8.19 -2.15
CA PHE A 96 -21.23 7.57 -2.45
C PHE A 96 -21.26 6.03 -2.40
N ASN A 97 -20.36 5.37 -1.66
CA ASN A 97 -20.21 3.91 -1.64
C ASN A 97 -19.93 3.28 -3.01
N ILE A 98 -19.40 4.08 -3.95
CA ILE A 98 -19.10 3.67 -5.32
C ILE A 98 -17.60 3.81 -5.58
N LEU A 99 -16.99 4.90 -5.11
CA LEU A 99 -15.58 5.17 -5.32
C LEU A 99 -14.89 5.33 -3.97
N HIS A 100 -13.92 4.47 -3.72
CA HIS A 100 -13.08 4.49 -2.52
C HIS A 100 -11.71 4.96 -2.92
N PHE A 101 -11.20 5.99 -2.26
CA PHE A 101 -9.87 6.52 -2.52
C PHE A 101 -9.13 6.63 -1.20
N GLY A 102 -8.00 5.94 -1.07
CA GLY A 102 -7.18 6.00 0.12
C GLY A 102 -5.76 6.44 -0.15
N LEU A 103 -5.18 7.09 0.86
CA LEU A 103 -3.79 7.51 0.93
C LEU A 103 -3.23 7.10 2.28
N GLY A 104 -2.22 6.24 2.27
CA GLY A 104 -1.57 5.74 3.47
C GLY A 104 -0.05 5.82 3.38
N VAL A 105 0.58 5.76 4.54
CA VAL A 105 2.03 5.65 4.68
C VAL A 105 2.36 4.53 5.63
N GLY A 106 3.48 3.85 5.39
CA GLY A 106 3.99 2.89 6.36
C GLY A 106 5.17 2.09 5.86
N PRO A 107 5.74 1.26 6.74
CA PRO A 107 6.98 0.54 6.47
C PRO A 107 6.76 -0.68 5.58
N TYR A 108 7.80 -0.97 4.79
CA TYR A 108 8.01 -2.27 4.17
C TYR A 108 8.24 -3.35 5.23
N PHE A 109 7.86 -4.58 4.93
CA PHE A 109 8.27 -5.76 5.68
C PHE A 109 8.46 -6.95 4.75
N GLY A 110 9.34 -7.89 5.14
CA GLY A 110 9.47 -9.17 4.47
C GLY A 110 9.41 -10.34 5.45
N ILE A 111 9.10 -11.51 4.93
CA ILE A 111 9.14 -12.78 5.64
C ILE A 111 9.97 -13.73 4.81
N SER A 112 11.01 -14.29 5.40
CA SER A 112 11.90 -15.29 4.78
C SER A 112 11.67 -16.67 5.37
N GLU A 113 11.98 -17.72 4.61
CA GLU A 113 12.12 -19.07 5.14
C GLU A 113 13.56 -19.26 5.62
N THR A 114 13.71 -19.80 6.81
CA THR A 114 14.99 -20.08 7.46
C THR A 114 15.02 -21.54 7.89
N THR A 115 16.19 -22.05 8.27
CA THR A 115 16.33 -23.41 8.79
C THR A 115 15.52 -23.69 10.06
N GLU A 116 15.09 -22.65 10.79
CA GLU A 116 14.36 -22.75 12.05
C GLU A 116 12.86 -22.40 11.93
N GLY A 117 12.38 -22.07 10.72
CA GLY A 117 11.02 -21.61 10.47
C GLY A 117 11.00 -20.30 9.68
N PHE A 118 10.12 -19.36 10.02
CA PHE A 118 10.02 -18.07 9.32
C PHE A 118 10.82 -16.98 10.03
N GLY A 119 11.59 -16.22 9.26
CA GLY A 119 12.30 -15.01 9.70
C GLY A 119 11.58 -13.74 9.27
N LEU A 120 11.80 -12.65 9.99
CA LEU A 120 11.33 -11.32 9.62
C LEU A 120 12.43 -10.54 8.91
N LEU A 121 12.05 -9.69 7.95
CA LEU A 121 12.95 -8.82 7.21
C LEU A 121 12.52 -7.35 7.34
N THR A 122 13.52 -6.49 7.43
CA THR A 122 13.46 -5.02 7.41
C THR A 122 14.21 -4.47 6.20
N GLY A 123 14.29 -3.15 6.05
CA GLY A 123 14.96 -2.48 4.93
C GLY A 123 13.98 -2.09 3.81
N ASP A 124 14.32 -2.38 2.56
CA ASP A 124 13.46 -2.13 1.41
C ASP A 124 13.31 -3.37 0.53
N ALA A 125 12.43 -3.29 -0.47
CA ALA A 125 12.13 -4.41 -1.36
C ALA A 125 13.32 -4.85 -2.24
N GLU A 126 14.36 -4.04 -2.38
CA GLU A 126 15.56 -4.37 -3.15
C GLU A 126 16.71 -4.86 -2.27
N ASN A 127 16.80 -4.35 -1.04
CA ASN A 127 17.85 -4.62 -0.07
C ASN A 127 17.23 -5.02 1.29
N PRO A 128 16.54 -6.17 1.37
CA PRO A 128 16.03 -6.66 2.63
C PRO A 128 17.18 -7.04 3.59
N SER A 129 16.91 -7.02 4.89
CA SER A 129 17.86 -7.44 5.92
C SER A 129 17.14 -8.14 7.07
N PRO A 130 17.74 -9.12 7.75
CA PRO A 130 17.10 -9.80 8.88
C PRO A 130 16.71 -8.83 10.01
N ALA A 131 15.50 -9.00 10.53
CA ALA A 131 14.99 -8.30 11.70
C ALA A 131 14.70 -9.30 12.82
N ALA A 132 15.13 -8.97 14.04
CA ALA A 132 14.92 -9.84 15.20
C ALA A 132 13.49 -9.73 15.77
N ASN A 133 12.79 -8.62 15.48
CA ASN A 133 11.47 -8.34 16.04
C ASN A 133 10.70 -7.32 15.16
N LEU A 134 9.41 -7.12 15.46
CA LEU A 134 8.55 -6.17 14.76
C LEU A 134 9.01 -4.72 14.90
N GLN A 135 9.67 -4.35 16.01
CA GLN A 135 10.14 -2.98 16.21
C GLN A 135 11.24 -2.63 15.21
N GLU A 136 12.16 -3.55 14.93
CA GLU A 136 13.21 -3.37 13.90
C GLU A 136 12.65 -3.24 12.49
N ILE A 137 11.47 -3.79 12.21
CA ILE A 137 10.75 -3.55 10.96
C ILE A 137 10.22 -2.12 10.93
N LEU A 138 9.58 -1.66 12.01
CA LEU A 138 9.02 -0.30 12.06
C LEU A 138 10.12 0.77 11.96
N ASP A 139 11.22 0.60 12.70
CA ASP A 139 12.29 1.58 12.82
C ASP A 139 13.34 1.46 11.69
N GLY A 140 13.48 0.28 11.08
CA GLY A 140 14.53 -0.03 10.11
C GLY A 140 14.07 -0.14 8.65
N SER A 141 12.75 -0.19 8.40
CA SER A 141 12.25 -0.32 7.03
C SER A 141 11.99 1.02 6.36
N THR A 142 12.27 1.06 5.07
CA THR A 142 11.89 2.19 4.21
C THR A 142 10.38 2.35 4.22
N VAL A 143 9.94 3.58 4.46
CA VAL A 143 8.54 3.96 4.41
C VAL A 143 8.12 4.17 2.97
N TYR A 144 6.94 3.66 2.63
CA TYR A 144 6.28 3.88 1.35
C TYR A 144 5.07 4.77 1.56
N ILE A 145 4.78 5.57 0.53
CA ILE A 145 3.52 6.26 0.34
C ILE A 145 2.69 5.40 -0.60
N ARG A 146 1.46 5.09 -0.20
CA ARG A 146 0.53 4.29 -0.97
C ARG A 146 -0.74 5.06 -1.24
N ALA A 147 -1.14 5.13 -2.50
CA ALA A 147 -2.47 5.56 -2.90
C ALA A 147 -3.23 4.37 -3.50
N HIS A 148 -4.53 4.28 -3.27
CA HIS A 148 -5.39 3.34 -3.98
C HIS A 148 -6.72 3.98 -4.36
N GLY A 149 -7.32 3.45 -5.41
CA GLY A 149 -8.63 3.86 -5.90
C GLY A 149 -9.42 2.62 -6.32
N ASP A 150 -10.54 2.38 -5.67
CA ASP A 150 -11.37 1.19 -5.89
C ASP A 150 -12.79 1.59 -6.30
N PHE A 151 -13.31 0.89 -7.30
CA PHE A 151 -14.72 0.95 -7.68
C PHE A 151 -15.48 -0.15 -6.94
N GLN A 152 -16.45 0.23 -6.12
CA GLN A 152 -17.25 -0.66 -5.30
C GLN A 152 -18.61 -0.98 -5.96
N LEU A 153 -18.88 -2.27 -6.08
CA LEU A 153 -20.11 -2.88 -6.57
C LEU A 153 -20.68 -3.78 -5.47
N GLY A 154 -21.49 -3.17 -4.60
CA GLY A 154 -22.03 -3.86 -3.43
C GLY A 154 -20.92 -4.20 -2.43
N LYS A 155 -20.65 -5.49 -2.24
CA LYS A 155 -19.59 -5.99 -1.35
C LYS A 155 -18.28 -6.30 -2.06
N LEU A 156 -18.22 -6.15 -3.37
CA LEU A 156 -16.99 -6.37 -4.14
C LEU A 156 -16.44 -5.03 -4.58
N SER A 157 -15.13 -4.85 -4.51
CA SER A 157 -14.48 -3.73 -5.17
C SER A 157 -13.29 -4.19 -6.01
N VAL A 158 -13.06 -3.47 -7.09
CA VAL A 158 -11.87 -3.65 -7.93
C VAL A 158 -11.21 -2.31 -8.12
N GLY A 159 -9.90 -2.27 -8.04
CA GLY A 159 -9.17 -1.02 -7.99
C GLY A 159 -7.75 -1.11 -8.48
N VAL A 160 -7.11 0.05 -8.41
CA VAL A 160 -5.70 0.23 -8.68
C VAL A 160 -5.00 0.71 -7.43
N THR A 161 -3.78 0.27 -7.24
CA THR A 161 -2.89 0.79 -6.20
C THR A 161 -1.66 1.41 -6.84
N TYR A 162 -1.08 2.38 -6.16
CA TYR A 162 0.18 3.00 -6.52
C TYR A 162 1.03 3.11 -5.27
N GLN A 163 2.22 2.53 -5.30
CA GLN A 163 3.15 2.50 -4.17
C GLN A 163 4.43 3.23 -4.58
N VAL A 164 4.85 4.18 -3.75
CA VAL A 164 6.02 5.01 -3.99
C VAL A 164 6.92 4.91 -2.76
N PRO A 165 8.12 4.31 -2.85
CA PRO A 165 9.07 4.36 -1.75
C PRO A 165 9.51 5.80 -1.49
N THR A 166 9.91 6.08 -0.27
CA THR A 166 10.67 7.30 0.04
C THR A 166 12.13 7.14 -0.38
N SER A 167 12.91 8.22 -0.42
CA SER A 167 14.35 8.20 -0.71
C SER A 167 15.20 7.57 0.43
N GLY A 168 14.66 6.56 1.13
CA GLY A 168 15.28 5.88 2.27
C GLY A 168 14.86 6.41 3.64
N TYR A 169 13.65 6.99 3.77
CA TYR A 169 13.15 7.38 5.09
C TYR A 169 12.76 6.14 5.91
N VAL A 170 13.30 6.05 7.10
CA VAL A 170 12.92 5.10 8.15
C VAL A 170 12.36 5.85 9.36
N ILE A 171 11.51 5.21 10.16
CA ILE A 171 10.88 5.86 11.32
C ILE A 171 11.96 6.25 12.34
N GLY A 172 12.03 7.53 12.70
CA GLY A 172 13.09 8.07 13.57
C GLY A 172 14.38 8.46 12.85
N GLY A 173 14.44 8.28 11.52
CA GLY A 173 15.54 8.70 10.66
C GLY A 173 15.50 10.18 10.26
N ASN A 174 16.28 10.53 9.23
CA ASN A 174 16.37 11.91 8.74
C ASN A 174 15.08 12.32 8.01
N PRO A 175 14.33 13.35 8.46
CA PRO A 175 13.10 13.78 7.80
C PRO A 175 13.26 14.21 6.34
N LEU A 176 14.47 14.63 5.94
CA LEU A 176 14.76 14.97 4.55
C LEU A 176 14.73 13.75 3.62
N ALA A 177 14.79 12.52 4.14
CA ALA A 177 14.67 11.32 3.31
C ALA A 177 13.21 11.00 2.95
N LEU A 178 12.22 11.74 3.49
CA LEU A 178 10.79 11.52 3.25
C LEU A 178 10.35 11.88 1.82
N TYR A 179 11.24 12.45 0.99
CA TYR A 179 10.92 12.73 -0.40
C TYR A 179 10.52 11.43 -1.13
N PRO A 180 9.44 11.45 -1.93
CA PRO A 180 9.05 10.27 -2.70
C PRO A 180 10.05 10.00 -3.81
N ASP A 181 10.49 8.75 -3.94
CA ASP A 181 11.26 8.26 -5.06
C ASP A 181 10.31 7.71 -6.14
N TRP A 182 9.98 8.59 -7.10
CA TRP A 182 9.06 8.27 -8.18
C TRP A 182 9.65 7.32 -9.22
N GLU A 183 10.99 7.23 -9.31
CA GLU A 183 11.65 6.31 -10.24
C GLU A 183 11.42 4.87 -9.82
N SER A 184 11.38 4.62 -8.50
CA SER A 184 11.13 3.30 -7.91
C SER A 184 9.65 3.02 -7.61
N ALA A 185 8.74 3.82 -8.16
CA ALA A 185 7.30 3.63 -7.94
C ALA A 185 6.74 2.42 -8.70
N ARG A 186 5.69 1.80 -8.13
CA ARG A 186 5.07 0.57 -8.61
C ARG A 186 3.55 0.71 -8.72
N TYR A 187 2.98 0.12 -9.76
CA TYR A 187 1.54 0.05 -9.98
C TYR A 187 1.01 -1.33 -9.63
N GLY A 188 -0.21 -1.40 -9.13
CA GLY A 188 -0.87 -2.66 -8.83
C GLY A 188 -2.37 -2.59 -9.01
N ALA A 189 -3.00 -3.74 -8.80
CA ALA A 189 -4.43 -3.93 -8.87
C ALA A 189 -4.92 -4.66 -7.62
N THR A 190 -6.16 -4.37 -7.25
CA THR A 190 -6.80 -4.85 -6.03
C THR A 190 -8.17 -5.40 -6.36
N ALA A 191 -8.53 -6.52 -5.74
CA ALA A 191 -9.87 -7.10 -5.83
C ALA A 191 -10.30 -7.53 -4.44
N MET A 192 -11.20 -6.74 -3.82
CA MET A 192 -11.56 -6.85 -2.41
C MET A 192 -12.99 -7.33 -2.23
N PHE A 193 -13.21 -8.13 -1.19
CA PHE A 193 -14.52 -8.43 -0.64
C PHE A 193 -14.68 -7.72 0.70
N TRP A 194 -15.71 -6.88 0.80
CA TRP A 194 -16.06 -6.09 1.96
C TRP A 194 -17.11 -6.82 2.80
N ILE A 195 -16.76 -7.08 4.07
CA ILE A 195 -17.62 -7.78 5.01
C ILE A 195 -18.68 -6.83 5.57
N PHE A 196 -18.24 -5.63 5.96
CA PHE A 196 -19.04 -4.52 6.49
C PHE A 196 -18.84 -3.27 5.66
#